data_AF-K0JVW7-F1
#
_entry.id   AF-K0JVW7-F1
#
_cell.length_a   1.000
_cell.length_b   1.000
_cell.length_c   1.000
_cell.angle_alpha   90.00
_cell.angle_beta   90.00
_cell.angle_gamma   90.00
#
_symmetry.space_group_name_H-M   'P 1'
#
loop_
_entity.id
_entity.type
_entity.pdbx_description
1 polymer ?
#
loop_
_entity_poly.entity_id
_entity_poly.type
_entity_poly.pdbx_seq_one_letter_code
_entity_poly.pdbx_strand_id
1 'polypeptide(L)'
;MDAKLAEELRLLLDAAAERAQPWLNKLADGEHGEHGERTCGWCPLCNAVALVRGDRSELATRAAEHVAGLIAVLRAALAEPAAAGPADPSDAEEEREPRVQHIPVVRRRTQC
;
A
#
# COMPACT_ATOMS: atom_id res chain seq x y z
N MET A 1 -11.43 3.26 -25.89
CA MET A 1 -10.79 4.26 -25.03
C MET A 1 -11.50 5.57 -25.29
N ASP A 2 -12.50 5.90 -24.50
CA ASP A 2 -13.40 7.03 -24.73
C ASP A 2 -12.67 8.36 -24.54
N ALA A 3 -12.65 9.20 -25.58
CA ALA A 3 -11.96 10.49 -25.56
C ALA A 3 -12.45 11.40 -24.43
N LYS A 4 -13.74 11.31 -24.08
CA LYS A 4 -14.34 12.03 -22.95
C LYS A 4 -13.77 11.58 -21.60
N LEU A 5 -13.62 10.28 -21.38
CA LEU A 5 -13.05 9.74 -20.14
C LEU A 5 -11.58 10.14 -20.00
N ALA A 6 -10.83 10.12 -21.10
CA ALA A 6 -9.44 10.57 -21.10
C ALA A 6 -9.32 12.06 -20.75
N GLU A 7 -10.28 12.88 -21.16
CA GLU A 7 -10.31 14.31 -20.85
C GLU A 7 -10.72 14.57 -19.39
N GLU A 8 -11.73 13.89 -18.88
CA GLU A 8 -12.12 13.97 -17.47
C GLU A 8 -10.99 13.50 -16.54
N LEU A 9 -10.27 12.43 -16.91
CA LEU A 9 -9.08 11.98 -16.19
C LEU A 9 -7.97 13.03 -16.22
N ARG A 10 -7.73 13.68 -17.36
CA ARG A 10 -6.74 14.76 -17.46
C ARG A 10 -7.08 15.90 -16.52
N LEU A 11 -8.34 16.35 -16.49
CA LEU A 11 -8.79 17.42 -15.62
C LEU A 11 -8.61 17.05 -14.13
N LEU A 12 -8.89 15.79 -13.75
CA LEU A 12 -8.63 15.31 -12.40
C LEU A 12 -7.13 15.30 -12.06
N LEU A 13 -6.29 14.84 -12.99
CA LEU A 13 -4.85 14.80 -12.80
C LEU A 13 -4.25 16.19 -12.67
N ASP A 14 -4.73 17.16 -13.44
CA ASP A 14 -4.27 18.55 -13.37
C ASP A 14 -4.61 19.16 -12.01
N ALA A 15 -5.85 18.98 -11.53
CA ALA A 15 -6.26 19.42 -10.20
C ALA A 15 -5.44 18.73 -9.08
N ALA A 16 -5.13 17.45 -9.24
CA ALA A 16 -4.27 16.72 -8.31
C ALA A 16 -2.82 17.23 -8.32
N ALA A 17 -2.28 17.55 -9.50
CA ALA A 17 -0.93 18.10 -9.66
C ALA A 17 -0.81 19.48 -8.99
N GLU A 18 -1.78 20.37 -9.20
CA GLU A 18 -1.84 21.67 -8.51
C GLU A 18 -1.83 21.51 -6.98
N ARG A 19 -2.57 20.52 -6.46
CA ARG A 19 -2.63 20.22 -5.02
C ARG A 19 -1.33 19.63 -4.48
N ALA A 20 -0.60 18.88 -5.30
CA ALA A 20 0.66 18.23 -4.97
C ALA A 20 1.86 19.19 -5.07
N GLN A 21 1.80 20.20 -5.94
CA GLN A 21 2.81 21.23 -6.12
C GLN A 21 3.42 21.78 -4.81
N PRO A 22 2.63 22.18 -3.78
CA PRO A 22 3.20 22.69 -2.52
C PRO A 22 3.94 21.63 -1.70
N TRP A 23 3.59 20.36 -1.82
CA TRP A 23 4.33 19.27 -1.19
C TRP A 23 5.63 18.97 -1.93
N LEU A 24 5.59 18.99 -3.26
CA LEU A 24 6.77 18.85 -4.12
C LEU A 24 7.76 19.98 -3.87
N ASN A 25 7.28 21.22 -3.74
CA ASN A 25 8.11 22.37 -3.39
C ASN A 25 8.74 22.19 -2.01
N LYS A 26 7.99 21.74 -0.99
CA LYS A 26 8.57 21.44 0.33
C LYS A 26 9.64 20.35 0.31
N LEU A 27 9.53 19.37 -0.60
CA LEU A 27 10.53 18.35 -0.79
C LEU A 27 11.76 18.89 -1.55
N ALA A 28 11.55 19.77 -2.52
CA ALA A 28 12.62 20.44 -3.27
C ALA A 28 13.38 21.46 -2.42
N ASP A 29 12.66 22.20 -1.59
CA ASP A 29 13.16 23.16 -0.59
C ASP A 29 13.69 22.46 0.66
N GLY A 30 13.47 21.15 0.79
CA GLY A 30 14.01 20.32 1.86
C GLY A 30 15.52 20.47 1.89
N GLU A 31 16.01 21.23 2.87
CA GLU A 31 17.42 21.41 3.14
C GLU A 31 18.10 20.04 3.10
N HIS A 32 19.11 19.93 2.25
CA HIS A 32 20.03 18.81 2.24
C HIS A 32 20.87 18.91 3.52
N GLY A 33 20.26 18.64 4.67
CA GLY A 33 20.93 18.63 5.95
C GLY A 33 21.91 17.47 5.97
N GLU A 34 23.17 17.76 5.64
CA GLU A 34 24.37 16.92 5.74
C GLU A 34 24.07 15.44 6.05
N HIS A 35 23.61 14.70 5.03
CA HIS A 35 23.42 13.26 5.15
C HIS A 35 24.78 12.57 5.03
N GLY A 36 25.48 12.39 6.16
CA GLY A 36 26.65 11.52 6.22
C GLY A 36 26.28 10.06 5.89
N GLU A 37 27.24 9.24 5.42
CA GLU A 37 27.03 7.89 4.86
C GLU A 37 26.16 6.91 5.69
N ARG A 38 25.84 7.23 6.95
CA ARG A 38 25.07 6.38 7.88
C ARG A 38 23.55 6.64 7.87
N THR A 39 23.07 7.71 7.22
CA THR A 39 21.63 8.06 7.21
C THR A 39 20.89 7.67 5.94
N CYS A 40 21.60 7.19 4.91
CA CYS A 40 21.01 6.78 3.63
C CYS A 40 20.07 5.55 3.73
N GLY A 41 20.08 4.82 4.85
CA GLY A 41 19.21 3.64 5.04
C GLY A 41 17.71 3.96 5.11
N TRP A 42 17.33 5.21 5.40
CA TRP A 42 15.92 5.64 5.51
C TRP A 42 15.60 6.92 4.72
N CYS A 43 16.55 7.47 3.96
CA CYS A 43 16.29 8.65 3.15
C CYS A 43 15.30 8.31 2.02
N PRO A 44 14.15 9.01 1.92
CA PRO A 44 13.15 8.73 0.89
C PRO A 44 13.67 9.03 -0.51
N LEU A 45 14.57 10.01 -0.66
CA LEU A 45 15.19 10.34 -1.95
C LEU A 45 16.19 9.26 -2.39
N CYS A 46 17.06 8.79 -1.49
CA CYS A 46 17.98 7.68 -1.80
C CYS A 46 17.22 6.40 -2.15
N ASN A 47 16.10 6.11 -1.45
CA ASN A 47 15.23 5.00 -1.80
C ASN A 47 14.54 5.19 -3.16
N ALA A 48 14.05 6.39 -3.46
CA ALA A 48 13.47 6.70 -4.78
C ALA A 48 14.50 6.54 -5.90
N VAL A 49 15.74 7.00 -5.71
CA VAL A 49 16.83 6.82 -6.68
C VAL A 49 17.21 5.35 -6.82
N ALA A 50 17.26 4.58 -5.73
CA ALA A 50 17.52 3.14 -5.78
C ALA A 50 16.41 2.39 -6.55
N LEU A 51 15.14 2.78 -6.35
CA LEU A 51 14.00 2.26 -7.10
C LEU A 51 14.13 2.58 -8.60
N VAL A 52 14.47 3.82 -8.96
CA VAL A 52 14.68 4.23 -10.36
C VAL A 52 15.87 3.52 -10.99
N ARG A 53 16.92 3.26 -10.20
CA ARG A 53 18.14 2.56 -10.65
C ARG A 53 17.96 1.04 -10.73
N GLY A 54 16.82 0.51 -10.27
CA GLY A 54 16.54 -0.93 -10.31
C GLY A 54 17.28 -1.74 -9.26
N ASP A 55 17.83 -1.09 -8.23
CA ASP A 55 18.37 -1.80 -7.07
C ASP A 55 17.23 -2.50 -6.34
N ARG A 56 17.43 -3.77 -5.94
CA ARG A 56 16.46 -4.52 -5.12
C ARG A 56 16.44 -3.94 -3.70
N SER A 57 15.80 -2.79 -3.52
CA SER A 57 15.44 -2.35 -2.19
C SER A 57 14.39 -3.32 -1.65
N GLU A 58 14.59 -3.82 -0.43
CA GLU A 58 13.64 -4.72 0.24
C GLU A 58 12.24 -4.07 0.32
N LEU A 59 12.23 -2.74 0.41
CA LEU A 59 11.05 -1.88 0.27
C LEU A 59 10.37 -1.95 -1.10
N ALA A 60 11.12 -2.04 -2.21
CA ALA A 60 10.55 -2.22 -3.55
C ALA A 60 9.74 -3.51 -3.64
N THR A 61 10.25 -4.59 -3.05
CA THR A 61 9.63 -5.91 -3.11
C THR A 61 8.32 -5.92 -2.32
N ARG A 62 8.34 -5.38 -1.10
CA ARG A 62 7.12 -5.24 -0.28
C ARG A 62 6.12 -4.26 -0.91
N ALA A 63 6.59 -3.15 -1.46
CA ALA A 63 5.72 -2.20 -2.15
C ALA A 63 5.06 -2.84 -3.38
N ALA A 64 5.80 -3.64 -4.16
CA ALA A 64 5.27 -4.35 -5.31
C ALA A 64 4.16 -5.35 -4.92
N GLU A 65 4.30 -6.08 -3.82
CA GLU A 65 3.26 -6.99 -3.32
C GLU A 65 1.97 -6.23 -2.95
N HIS A 66 2.09 -5.10 -2.23
CA HIS A 66 0.94 -4.27 -1.88
C HIS A 66 0.28 -3.60 -3.09
N VAL A 67 1.09 -3.11 -4.04
CA VAL A 67 0.61 -2.49 -5.28
C VAL A 67 -0.10 -3.52 -6.16
N ALA A 68 0.40 -4.75 -6.24
CA ALA A 68 -0.26 -5.82 -6.97
C ALA A 68 -1.65 -6.15 -6.40
N GLY A 69 -1.77 -6.22 -5.06
CA GLY A 69 -3.06 -6.38 -4.39
C GLY A 69 -4.03 -5.23 -4.67
N LEU A 70 -3.54 -3.98 -4.59
CA LEU A 70 -4.35 -2.79 -4.91
C LEU A 70 -4.82 -2.79 -6.37
N ILE A 71 -3.94 -3.10 -7.32
CA ILE A 71 -4.28 -3.20 -8.73
C ILE A 71 -5.30 -4.31 -8.97
N ALA A 72 -5.20 -5.45 -8.27
CA ALA A 72 -6.18 -6.52 -8.36
C ALA A 72 -7.57 -6.05 -7.91
N VAL A 73 -7.66 -5.33 -6.79
CA VAL A 73 -8.92 -4.76 -6.30
C VAL A 73 -9.47 -3.71 -7.26
N LEU A 74 -8.62 -2.81 -7.78
CA LEU A 74 -9.03 -1.81 -8.77
C LEU A 74 -9.54 -2.45 -10.05
N ARG A 75 -8.88 -3.52 -10.52
CA ARG A 75 -9.35 -4.28 -11.68
C ARG A 75 -10.68 -4.97 -11.39
N ALA A 76 -10.89 -5.52 -10.19
CA ALA A 76 -12.18 -6.09 -9.82
C ALA A 76 -13.28 -5.01 -9.83
N ALA A 77 -13.03 -3.86 -9.20
CA ALA A 77 -13.98 -2.74 -9.17
C ALA A 77 -14.29 -2.16 -10.57
N LEU A 78 -13.31 -2.14 -11.48
CA LEU A 78 -13.47 -1.66 -12.87
C LEU A 78 -14.05 -2.73 -13.81
N ALA A 79 -13.83 -4.01 -13.52
CA ALA A 79 -14.35 -5.15 -14.28
C ALA A 79 -15.81 -5.47 -13.93
N GLU A 80 -16.49 -4.60 -13.19
CA GLU A 80 -17.89 -4.74 -12.81
C GLU A 80 -18.82 -3.84 -13.68
N PRO A 81 -19.04 -4.15 -14.98
CA PRO A 81 -20.19 -3.64 -15.71
C PRO A 81 -21.42 -4.47 -15.33
N ALA A 82 -22.30 -3.87 -14.51
CA ALA A 82 -23.71 -4.21 -14.27
C ALA A 82 -24.18 -5.66 -14.58
N ALA A 83 -24.22 -6.53 -13.55
CA ALA A 83 -25.36 -7.38 -13.17
C ALA A 83 -24.91 -8.58 -12.31
N ALA A 84 -25.02 -8.44 -10.99
CA ALA A 84 -25.32 -9.55 -10.11
C ALA A 84 -26.39 -9.05 -9.14
N GLY A 85 -27.59 -9.65 -9.20
CA GLY A 85 -28.70 -9.33 -8.31
C GLY A 85 -28.35 -9.60 -6.85
N PRO A 86 -29.19 -9.16 -5.89
CA PRO A 86 -28.91 -9.30 -4.47
C PRO A 86 -28.62 -10.76 -4.13
N ALA A 87 -27.40 -11.02 -3.67
CA ALA A 87 -27.06 -12.25 -2.96
C ALA A 87 -27.84 -12.26 -1.65
N ASP A 88 -28.60 -13.32 -1.45
CA ASP A 88 -29.39 -13.58 -0.25
C ASP A 88 -28.48 -13.63 0.99
N PRO A 89 -28.84 -13.00 2.12
CA PRO A 89 -27.99 -12.91 3.31
C PRO A 89 -27.96 -14.19 4.18
N SER A 90 -28.31 -15.35 3.65
CA SER A 90 -28.51 -16.59 4.45
C SER A 90 -27.26 -17.46 4.70
N ASP A 91 -26.04 -17.03 4.35
CA ASP A 91 -24.80 -17.77 4.72
C ASP A 91 -23.99 -17.03 5.81
N ALA A 92 -24.68 -16.31 6.69
CA ALA A 92 -24.08 -15.52 7.76
C ALA A 92 -24.07 -16.20 9.14
N GLU A 93 -24.40 -17.50 9.27
CA GLU A 93 -24.49 -18.15 10.58
C GLU A 93 -24.16 -19.66 10.55
N GLU A 94 -22.91 -20.05 10.29
CA GLU A 94 -22.39 -21.26 10.93
C GLU A 94 -20.86 -21.17 11.13
N GLU A 95 -20.44 -21.42 12.38
CA GLU A 95 -19.06 -21.67 12.82
C GLU A 95 -18.10 -20.46 12.94
N ARG A 96 -18.48 -19.47 13.77
CA ARG A 96 -17.49 -18.83 14.66
C ARG A 96 -17.16 -19.77 15.81
N GLU A 97 -16.36 -20.80 15.53
CA GLU A 97 -15.69 -21.54 16.59
C GLU A 97 -14.75 -20.61 17.37
N PRO A 98 -14.66 -20.75 18.70
CA PRO A 98 -13.79 -19.92 19.52
C PRO A 98 -12.32 -20.22 19.21
N ARG A 99 -11.67 -19.32 18.46
CA ARG A 99 -10.20 -19.30 18.29
C ARG A 99 -9.51 -18.92 19.60
N VAL A 100 -9.45 -19.86 20.53
CA VAL A 100 -8.59 -19.79 21.71
C VAL A 100 -7.85 -21.12 21.82
N GLN A 101 -6.56 -21.12 21.47
CA GLN A 101 -5.69 -22.25 21.76
C GLN A 101 -5.22 -22.15 23.21
N HIS A 102 -5.71 -23.05 24.06
CA HIS A 102 -5.23 -23.16 25.44
C HIS A 102 -3.82 -23.75 25.46
N ILE A 103 -2.83 -22.91 25.77
CA ILE A 103 -1.45 -23.34 25.97
C ILE A 103 -1.29 -23.82 27.42
N PRO A 104 -0.94 -25.09 27.67
CA PRO A 104 -0.69 -25.56 29.03
C PRO A 104 0.64 -25.01 29.56
N VAL A 105 0.59 -24.27 30.67
CA VAL A 105 1.77 -23.73 31.35
C VAL A 105 2.33 -24.77 32.33
N VAL A 106 3.42 -25.43 31.96
CA VAL A 106 4.15 -26.34 32.86
C VAL A 106 5.15 -25.53 33.69
N ARG A 107 4.88 -25.36 34.99
CA ARG A 107 5.83 -24.77 35.94
C ARG A 107 6.93 -25.80 36.24
N ARG A 108 8.16 -25.58 35.76
CA ARG A 108 9.33 -26.33 36.25
C ARG A 108 9.51 -26.04 37.74
N ARG A 109 9.36 -27.06 38.59
CA ARG A 109 9.81 -27.01 39.99
C ARG A 109 11.33 -27.06 39.98
N THR A 110 11.97 -25.95 40.29
CA THR A 110 13.39 -25.91 40.63
C THR A 110 13.57 -26.76 41.89
N GLN A 111 14.39 -27.80 41.79
CA GLN A 111 14.82 -28.61 42.94
C GLN A 111 15.70 -27.74 43.84
N CYS A 112 15.31 -27.66 45.12
CA CYS A 112 16.20 -27.46 46.25
C CYS A 112 15.96 -28.63 47.21
#